data_AF-A0A346A0P6-F1
#
_entry.id   AF-A0A346A0P6-F1
#
_cell.length_a   1.000
_cell.length_b   1.000
_cell.length_c   1.000
_cell.angle_alpha   90.00
_cell.angle_beta   90.00
_cell.angle_gamma   90.00
#
_symmetry.space_group_name_H-M   'P 1'
#
loop_
_entity.id
_entity.type
_entity.pdbx_description
1 polymer ?
#
loop_
_entity_poly.entity_id
_entity_poly.type
_entity_poly.pdbx_seq_one_letter_code
_entity_poly.pdbx_strand_id
1 'polypeptide(L)'
;MTKLLAPVLAFVLASIILTATVVAQPSGPGWGSGMMMGPGMMGRGGGRGMGWMCSPQGAGLAEWRMERIEELVKPTETQRKALDDLRTASTKAAESIKAACPTEWPASAPARLELMEKRMEAMLTAVKTVRPAFDAFYATLNDEQKARLNTAGPRRWGWQHWRDRN
;
A
#
# COMPACT_ATOMS: atom_id res chain seq x y z
N MET A 1 -37.20 -21.82 62.49
CA MET A 1 -37.33 -23.19 63.01
C MET A 1 -36.77 -24.15 61.97
N THR A 2 -35.72 -24.83 62.38
CA THR A 2 -34.77 -25.68 61.65
C THR A 2 -35.43 -26.93 61.05
N LYS A 3 -35.13 -27.25 59.79
CA LYS A 3 -35.14 -28.63 59.28
C LYS A 3 -33.94 -28.85 58.35
N LEU A 4 -32.98 -29.60 58.88
CA LEU A 4 -31.89 -30.26 58.18
C LEU A 4 -32.44 -31.46 57.40
N LEU A 5 -31.89 -31.74 56.21
CA LEU A 5 -31.76 -33.09 55.62
C LEU A 5 -30.70 -33.03 54.50
N ALA A 6 -29.62 -33.79 54.70
CA ALA A 6 -28.45 -34.00 53.83
C ALA A 6 -28.78 -34.97 52.66
N PRO A 7 -27.84 -35.50 51.84
CA PRO A 7 -26.42 -35.19 51.61
C PRO A 7 -26.06 -35.10 50.10
N VAL A 8 -25.00 -34.40 49.70
CA VAL A 8 -24.31 -34.74 48.44
C VAL A 8 -22.85 -35.00 48.76
N LEU A 9 -22.57 -36.29 48.67
CA LEU A 9 -21.27 -36.95 48.69
C LEU A 9 -20.19 -36.15 47.94
N ALA A 10 -19.15 -35.82 48.71
CA ALA A 10 -17.74 -36.01 48.37
C ALA A 10 -17.40 -36.25 46.88
N PHE A 11 -16.99 -35.19 46.20
CA PHE A 11 -15.96 -35.29 45.16
C PHE A 11 -14.86 -34.28 45.48
N VAL A 12 -13.89 -34.74 46.27
CA VAL A 12 -12.61 -34.07 46.45
C VAL A 12 -11.84 -34.20 45.14
N LEU A 13 -12.06 -33.28 44.20
CA LEU A 13 -11.15 -33.06 43.08
C LEU A 13 -10.11 -32.04 43.56
N ALA A 14 -8.99 -32.57 44.03
CA ALA A 14 -7.77 -31.82 44.27
C ALA A 14 -7.25 -31.28 42.93
N SER A 15 -7.78 -30.14 42.50
CA SER A 15 -7.25 -29.38 41.38
C SER A 15 -5.98 -28.68 41.85
N ILE A 16 -4.84 -29.32 41.60
CA ILE A 16 -3.51 -28.72 41.65
C ILE A 16 -3.50 -27.56 40.66
N ILE A 17 -3.68 -26.33 41.15
CA ILE A 17 -3.33 -25.15 40.36
C ILE A 17 -1.81 -25.06 40.42
N LEU A 18 -1.16 -25.58 39.38
CA LEU A 18 0.23 -25.29 39.11
C LEU A 18 0.31 -23.78 38.85
N THR A 19 0.75 -23.01 39.84
CA THR A 19 1.15 -21.63 39.63
C THR A 19 2.37 -21.66 38.70
N ALA A 20 2.13 -21.49 37.41
CA ALA A 20 3.20 -21.17 36.48
C ALA A 20 3.77 -19.82 36.91
N THR A 21 4.88 -19.84 37.65
CA THR A 21 5.74 -18.68 37.75
C THR A 21 6.27 -18.43 36.34
N VAL A 22 5.63 -17.51 35.64
CA VAL A 22 6.18 -16.93 34.43
C VAL A 22 7.51 -16.29 34.84
N VAL A 23 8.63 -16.95 34.51
CA VAL A 23 9.91 -16.28 34.46
C VAL A 23 9.79 -15.22 33.36
N ALA A 24 9.63 -13.97 33.78
CA ALA A 24 9.83 -12.83 32.91
C ALA A 24 11.26 -12.92 32.38
N GLN A 25 11.43 -12.99 31.06
CA GLN A 25 12.76 -12.91 30.46
C GLN A 25 13.33 -11.51 30.74
N PRO A 26 14.58 -11.39 31.23
CA PRO A 26 15.17 -10.10 31.49
C PRO A 26 15.34 -9.33 30.17
N SER A 27 14.65 -8.19 30.05
CA SER A 27 14.90 -7.21 29.01
C SER A 27 16.26 -6.56 29.26
N GLY A 28 17.31 -7.14 28.67
CA GLY A 28 18.65 -6.55 28.63
C GLY A 28 18.75 -5.43 27.58
N PRO A 29 19.48 -4.34 27.84
CA PRO A 29 19.81 -3.34 26.82
C PRO A 29 21.06 -3.80 26.05
N GLY A 30 20.93 -4.02 24.75
CA GLY A 30 22.07 -4.46 23.93
C GLY A 30 21.85 -4.27 22.44
N TRP A 31 22.03 -3.05 21.93
CA TRP A 31 22.35 -2.85 20.52
C TRP A 31 23.84 -3.11 20.34
N GLY A 32 24.20 -4.39 20.18
CA GLY A 32 25.58 -4.81 19.97
C GLY A 32 26.13 -4.35 18.62
N SER A 33 27.39 -3.91 18.59
CA SER A 33 28.15 -3.69 17.36
C SER A 33 28.38 -5.03 16.67
N GLY A 34 27.61 -5.33 15.61
CA GLY A 34 27.77 -6.56 14.83
C GLY A 34 26.51 -7.25 14.34
N MET A 35 25.40 -6.53 14.10
CA MET A 35 24.25 -7.13 13.42
C MET A 35 24.62 -7.44 11.95
N MET A 36 24.86 -8.73 11.69
CA MET A 36 24.88 -9.30 10.35
C MET A 36 23.59 -8.90 9.62
N MET A 37 23.74 -8.12 8.54
CA MET A 37 22.68 -7.94 7.55
C MET A 37 22.41 -9.32 6.93
N GLY A 38 21.31 -9.95 7.31
CA GLY A 38 20.94 -11.28 6.83
C GLY A 38 20.89 -11.35 5.28
N PRO A 39 21.23 -12.50 4.67
CA PRO A 39 21.10 -12.70 3.23
C PRO A 39 19.63 -12.52 2.80
N GLY A 40 19.32 -11.39 2.18
CA GLY A 40 17.96 -11.03 1.77
C GLY A 40 17.62 -9.55 1.91
N MET A 41 18.36 -8.78 2.71
CA MET A 41 18.16 -7.33 2.82
C MET A 41 18.88 -6.49 1.74
N MET A 42 19.68 -7.14 0.89
CA MET A 42 20.30 -6.56 -0.31
C MET A 42 19.67 -7.18 -1.56
N GLY A 43 18.35 -7.10 -1.69
CA GLY A 43 17.68 -7.38 -2.95
C GLY A 43 18.06 -6.31 -3.98
N ARG A 44 18.48 -6.75 -5.18
CA ARG A 44 18.83 -5.91 -6.35
C ARG A 44 17.61 -5.11 -6.84
N GLY A 45 17.29 -4.05 -6.10
CA GLY A 45 16.14 -3.16 -6.27
C GLY A 45 16.20 -2.07 -5.21
N GLY A 46 17.25 -1.25 -5.28
CA GLY A 46 17.50 -0.18 -4.32
C GLY A 46 16.29 0.73 -4.10
N GLY A 47 16.00 1.02 -2.83
CA GLY A 47 15.42 2.30 -2.42
C GLY A 47 13.97 2.55 -2.81
N ARG A 48 13.03 1.68 -2.41
CA ARG A 48 11.62 2.09 -2.33
C ARG A 48 11.12 1.97 -0.90
N GLY A 49 11.68 2.82 -0.02
CA GLY A 49 11.19 2.99 1.34
C GLY A 49 9.80 3.65 1.38
N MET A 50 9.38 4.07 2.56
CA MET A 50 8.07 4.67 2.85
C MET A 50 7.56 5.71 1.85
N GLY A 51 8.45 6.61 1.42
CA GLY A 51 8.09 7.65 0.45
C GLY A 51 7.59 7.10 -0.88
N TRP A 52 8.01 5.90 -1.29
CA TRP A 52 7.52 5.31 -2.52
C TRP A 52 6.09 4.78 -2.40
N MET A 53 5.74 4.06 -1.32
CA MET A 53 4.36 3.60 -1.11
C MET A 53 3.37 4.77 -1.07
N CYS A 54 3.87 5.92 -0.63
CA CYS A 54 3.15 7.18 -0.51
C CYS A 54 3.20 8.08 -1.73
N SER A 55 3.85 7.63 -2.80
CA SER A 55 3.98 8.38 -4.03
C SER A 55 2.92 7.95 -5.06
N PRO A 56 2.51 8.83 -5.98
CA PRO A 56 1.72 8.44 -7.15
C PRO A 56 2.36 7.29 -7.93
N GLN A 57 3.69 7.22 -7.97
CA GLN A 57 4.44 6.14 -8.59
C GLN A 57 4.21 4.79 -7.88
N GLY A 58 4.06 4.81 -6.55
CA GLY A 58 3.69 3.64 -5.75
C GLY A 58 2.24 3.19 -5.94
N ALA A 59 1.38 4.07 -6.47
CA ALA A 59 0.01 3.75 -6.83
C ALA A 59 -0.15 3.21 -8.27
N GLY A 60 0.97 2.95 -8.97
CA GLY A 60 0.93 2.48 -10.36
C GLY A 60 0.70 3.60 -11.39
N LEU A 61 0.74 4.87 -10.96
CA LEU A 61 0.59 6.03 -11.85
C LEU A 61 1.92 6.53 -12.43
N ALA A 62 3.02 5.79 -12.22
CA ALA A 62 4.37 6.20 -12.66
C ALA A 62 4.51 6.34 -14.18
N GLU A 63 3.87 5.45 -14.94
CA GLU A 63 3.83 5.46 -16.41
C GLU A 63 2.95 6.61 -16.93
N TRP A 64 2.03 7.12 -16.11
CA TRP A 64 1.02 8.12 -16.45
C TRP A 64 1.37 9.53 -15.95
N ARG A 65 2.66 9.83 -15.79
CA ARG A 65 3.12 11.18 -15.39
C ARG A 65 2.87 12.18 -16.52
N MET A 66 2.45 13.39 -16.14
CA MET A 66 2.08 14.45 -17.08
C MET A 66 3.23 14.80 -18.03
N GLU A 67 4.46 14.90 -17.52
CA GLU A 67 5.63 15.22 -18.32
C GLU A 67 5.89 14.16 -19.40
N ARG A 68 5.64 12.88 -19.08
CA ARG A 68 5.82 11.78 -20.03
C ARG A 68 4.72 11.77 -21.09
N ILE A 69 3.47 12.05 -20.69
CA ILE A 69 2.34 12.16 -21.62
C ILE A 69 2.59 13.31 -22.60
N GLU A 70 3.02 14.46 -22.11
CA GLU A 70 3.34 15.64 -22.94
C GLU A 70 4.46 15.36 -23.95
N GLU A 71 5.55 14.74 -23.50
CA GLU A 71 6.69 14.36 -24.35
C GLU A 71 6.28 13.43 -25.50
N LEU A 72 5.42 12.44 -25.20
CA LEU A 72 4.98 11.43 -26.16
C LEU A 72 3.94 11.95 -27.13
N VAL A 73 2.95 12.70 -26.64
CA VAL A 73 1.81 13.13 -27.43
C VAL A 73 2.14 14.37 -28.26
N LYS A 74 2.98 15.27 -27.72
CA LYS A 74 3.25 16.62 -28.29
C LYS A 74 1.93 17.34 -28.63
N PRO A 75 1.18 17.79 -27.61
CA PRO A 75 -0.18 18.29 -27.80
C PRO A 75 -0.22 19.61 -28.58
N THR A 76 -1.29 19.79 -29.36
CA THR A 76 -1.58 21.03 -30.11
C THR A 76 -2.17 22.12 -29.21
N GLU A 77 -2.30 23.36 -29.72
CA GLU A 77 -3.03 24.45 -29.03
C GLU A 77 -4.43 24.05 -28.59
N THR A 78 -5.15 23.33 -29.46
CA THR A 78 -6.53 22.91 -29.18
C THR A 78 -6.62 21.79 -28.14
N GLN A 79 -5.55 21.05 -27.90
CA GLN A 79 -5.49 19.95 -26.93
C GLN A 79 -4.99 20.38 -25.55
N ARG A 80 -4.36 21.57 -25.43
CA ARG A 80 -3.79 22.08 -24.17
C ARG A 80 -4.79 22.11 -23.03
N LYS A 81 -6.01 22.59 -23.28
CA LYS A 81 -7.02 22.65 -22.24
C LYS A 81 -7.34 21.27 -21.65
N ALA A 82 -7.53 20.26 -22.50
CA ALA A 82 -7.84 18.91 -22.03
C ALA A 82 -6.66 18.28 -21.28
N LEU A 83 -5.43 18.61 -21.69
CA LEU A 83 -4.22 18.23 -20.98
C LEU A 83 -4.12 18.90 -19.59
N ASP A 84 -4.44 20.19 -19.48
CA ASP A 84 -4.44 20.92 -18.20
C ASP A 84 -5.50 20.38 -17.23
N ASP A 85 -6.67 20.00 -17.74
CA ASP A 85 -7.71 19.35 -16.96
C ASP A 85 -7.22 17.97 -16.44
N LEU A 86 -6.50 17.20 -17.27
CA LEU A 86 -5.83 15.96 -16.86
C LEU A 86 -4.72 16.20 -15.82
N ARG A 87 -3.93 17.26 -15.97
CA ARG A 87 -2.91 17.67 -14.99
C ARG A 87 -3.54 17.95 -13.64
N THR A 88 -4.63 18.72 -13.63
CA THR A 88 -5.38 19.06 -12.41
C THR A 88 -5.92 17.82 -11.72
N ALA A 89 -6.54 16.90 -12.47
CA ALA A 89 -7.02 15.63 -11.93
C ALA A 89 -5.89 14.77 -11.35
N SER A 90 -4.73 14.74 -12.03
CA SER A 90 -3.54 14.01 -11.58
C SER A 90 -2.95 14.59 -10.29
N THR A 91 -2.92 15.92 -10.14
CA THR A 91 -2.51 16.58 -8.90
C THR A 91 -3.44 16.21 -7.75
N LYS A 92 -4.75 16.29 -7.96
CA LYS A 92 -5.75 15.92 -6.94
C LYS A 92 -5.64 14.44 -6.51
N ALA A 93 -5.37 13.55 -7.46
CA ALA A 93 -5.11 12.14 -7.19
C ALA A 93 -3.81 11.92 -6.40
N ALA A 94 -2.76 12.67 -6.71
CA ALA A 94 -1.51 12.63 -5.93
C ALA A 94 -1.72 13.10 -4.48
N GLU A 95 -2.51 14.14 -4.29
CA GLU A 95 -2.90 14.66 -2.97
C GLU A 95 -3.70 13.62 -2.18
N SER A 96 -4.65 12.90 -2.80
CA SER A 96 -5.43 11.87 -2.12
C SER A 96 -4.55 10.70 -1.66
N ILE A 97 -3.59 10.27 -2.49
CA ILE A 97 -2.63 9.23 -2.12
C ILE A 97 -1.73 9.70 -0.97
N LYS A 98 -1.24 10.95 -1.04
CA LYS A 98 -0.40 11.53 0.01
C LYS A 98 -1.16 11.68 1.33
N ALA A 99 -2.45 12.02 1.29
CA ALA A 99 -3.28 12.15 2.48
C ALA A 99 -3.49 10.82 3.23
N ALA A 100 -3.43 9.69 2.51
CA ALA A 100 -3.53 8.36 3.11
C ALA A 100 -2.22 7.86 3.74
N CYS A 101 -1.16 8.68 3.70
CA CYS A 101 0.14 8.30 4.22
C CYS A 101 0.31 8.62 5.69
N PRO A 102 0.78 7.65 6.48
CA PRO A 102 0.96 7.87 7.90
C PRO A 102 2.23 8.68 8.15
N THR A 103 2.19 9.55 9.15
CA THR A 103 3.38 10.22 9.67
C THR A 103 4.30 9.23 10.39
N GLU A 104 3.70 8.26 11.09
CA GLU A 104 4.40 7.21 11.85
C GLU A 104 3.84 5.83 11.52
N TRP A 105 4.71 4.83 11.45
CA TRP A 105 4.27 3.51 11.05
C TRP A 105 3.60 2.73 12.17
N PRO A 106 2.49 2.04 11.88
CA PRO A 106 1.84 1.22 12.88
C PRO A 106 2.77 0.12 13.41
N ALA A 107 2.89 0.05 14.73
CA ALA A 107 3.75 -0.92 15.40
C ALA A 107 3.15 -2.34 15.40
N SER A 108 1.82 -2.46 15.43
CA SER A 108 1.12 -3.74 15.48
C SER A 108 0.76 -4.26 14.07
N ALA A 109 0.68 -5.58 13.92
CA ALA A 109 0.28 -6.20 12.66
C ALA A 109 -1.15 -5.80 12.20
N PRO A 110 -2.18 -5.76 13.07
CA PRO A 110 -3.52 -5.32 12.67
C PRO A 110 -3.55 -3.89 12.15
N ALA A 111 -2.87 -2.96 12.83
CA ALA A 111 -2.86 -1.56 12.41
C ALA A 111 -2.10 -1.34 11.08
N ARG A 112 -1.14 -2.20 10.75
CA ARG A 112 -0.52 -2.21 9.40
C ARG A 112 -1.51 -2.62 8.31
N LEU A 113 -2.43 -3.55 8.60
CA LEU A 113 -3.47 -3.96 7.65
C LEU A 113 -4.49 -2.85 7.43
N GLU A 114 -4.95 -2.19 8.50
CA GLU A 114 -5.84 -1.02 8.39
C GLU A 114 -5.22 0.11 7.56
N LEU A 115 -3.91 0.33 7.71
CA LEU A 115 -3.19 1.28 6.87
C LEU A 115 -3.17 0.85 5.39
N MET A 116 -2.95 -0.43 5.12
CA MET A 116 -2.97 -0.95 3.75
C MET A 116 -4.35 -0.77 3.11
N GLU A 117 -5.42 -1.02 3.86
CA GLU A 117 -6.81 -0.79 3.43
C GLU A 117 -7.05 0.67 3.06
N LYS A 118 -6.76 1.60 3.97
CA LYS A 118 -6.88 3.06 3.71
C LYS A 118 -6.10 3.50 2.47
N ARG A 119 -4.89 2.94 2.29
CA ARG A 119 -4.09 3.22 1.11
C ARG A 119 -4.76 2.72 -0.17
N MET A 120 -5.36 1.53 -0.16
CA MET A 120 -6.10 1.00 -1.32
C MET A 120 -7.33 1.86 -1.67
N GLU A 121 -8.07 2.32 -0.68
CA GLU A 121 -9.20 3.23 -0.88
C GLU A 121 -8.77 4.56 -1.51
N ALA A 122 -7.64 5.12 -1.05
CA ALA A 122 -7.08 6.33 -1.62
C ALA A 122 -6.60 6.15 -3.05
N MET A 123 -5.99 5.00 -3.38
CA MET A 123 -5.64 4.65 -4.76
C MET A 123 -6.88 4.51 -5.65
N LEU A 124 -7.96 3.90 -5.15
CA LEU A 124 -9.22 3.81 -5.88
C LEU A 124 -9.81 5.20 -6.16
N THR A 125 -9.76 6.09 -5.17
CA THR A 125 -10.23 7.48 -5.29
C THR A 125 -9.40 8.25 -6.32
N ALA A 126 -8.07 8.08 -6.31
CA ALA A 126 -7.17 8.63 -7.31
C ALA A 126 -7.54 8.17 -8.73
N VAL A 127 -7.76 6.86 -8.95
CA VAL A 127 -8.17 6.33 -10.26
C VAL A 127 -9.51 6.90 -10.71
N LYS A 128 -10.50 6.96 -9.82
CA LYS A 128 -11.82 7.56 -10.12
C LYS A 128 -11.74 9.04 -10.48
N THR A 129 -10.71 9.74 -9.99
CA THR A 129 -10.48 11.16 -10.25
C THR A 129 -9.79 11.37 -11.62
N VAL A 130 -8.76 10.57 -11.93
CA VAL A 130 -7.97 10.73 -13.16
C VAL A 130 -8.70 10.21 -14.40
N ARG A 131 -9.39 9.05 -14.28
CA ARG A 131 -10.00 8.37 -15.43
C ARG A 131 -10.87 9.26 -16.33
N PRO A 132 -11.87 10.02 -15.82
CA PRO A 132 -12.71 10.83 -16.69
C PRO A 132 -11.93 11.94 -17.42
N ALA A 133 -10.96 12.56 -16.75
CA ALA A 133 -10.12 13.59 -17.39
C ALA A 133 -9.18 12.98 -18.44
N PHE A 134 -8.67 11.77 -18.19
CA PHE A 134 -7.86 11.04 -19.16
C PHE A 134 -8.67 10.65 -20.39
N ASP A 135 -9.89 10.12 -20.19
CA ASP A 135 -10.78 9.74 -21.30
C ASP A 135 -11.11 10.96 -22.18
N ALA A 136 -11.38 12.12 -21.56
CA ALA A 136 -11.61 13.37 -22.26
C ALA A 136 -10.39 13.84 -23.05
N PHE A 137 -9.19 13.83 -22.46
CA PHE A 137 -7.94 14.14 -23.15
C PHE A 137 -7.67 13.18 -24.31
N TYR A 138 -7.80 11.88 -24.08
CA TYR A 138 -7.57 10.83 -25.08
C TYR A 138 -8.51 10.97 -26.29
N ALA A 139 -9.75 11.40 -26.07
CA ALA A 139 -10.72 11.66 -27.13
C ALA A 139 -10.29 12.82 -28.07
N THR A 140 -9.49 13.77 -27.59
CA THR A 140 -8.97 14.88 -28.41
C THR A 140 -7.79 14.49 -29.31
N LEU A 141 -7.18 13.31 -29.07
CA LEU A 141 -5.98 12.88 -29.76
C LEU A 141 -6.28 12.28 -31.14
N ASN A 142 -5.40 12.55 -32.09
CA ASN A 142 -5.38 11.84 -33.37
C ASN A 142 -4.78 10.43 -33.24
N ASP A 143 -4.88 9.63 -34.29
CA ASP A 143 -4.46 8.22 -34.23
C ASP A 143 -2.95 8.04 -34.01
N GLU A 144 -2.13 8.93 -34.56
CA GLU A 144 -0.68 8.89 -34.36
C GLU A 144 -0.31 9.20 -32.90
N GLN A 145 -0.95 10.20 -32.31
CA GLN A 145 -0.82 10.56 -30.90
C GLN A 145 -1.27 9.43 -29.98
N LYS A 146 -2.42 8.81 -30.29
CA LYS A 146 -2.93 7.65 -29.55
C LYS A 146 -1.96 6.48 -29.63
N ALA A 147 -1.42 6.19 -30.82
CA ALA A 147 -0.44 5.12 -30.99
C ALA A 147 0.79 5.35 -30.10
N ARG A 148 1.35 6.56 -30.09
CA ARG A 148 2.47 6.92 -29.20
C ARG A 148 2.09 6.78 -27.72
N LEU A 149 0.93 7.27 -27.30
CA LEU A 149 0.50 7.18 -25.90
C LEU A 149 0.26 5.73 -25.46
N ASN A 150 -0.29 4.87 -26.33
CA ASN A 150 -0.53 3.45 -26.03
C ASN A 150 0.77 2.65 -25.85
N THR A 151 1.90 3.15 -26.36
CA THR A 151 3.22 2.58 -26.04
C THR A 151 3.66 2.85 -24.59
N ALA A 152 3.12 3.87 -23.95
CA ALA A 152 3.48 4.25 -22.58
C ALA A 152 2.73 3.45 -21.51
N GLY A 153 1.66 2.75 -21.88
CA GLY A 153 0.92 1.93 -20.92
C GLY A 153 1.82 0.89 -20.25
N PRO A 154 1.53 0.47 -19.02
CA PRO A 154 2.36 -0.46 -18.26
C PRO A 154 2.55 -1.78 -19.04
N ARG A 155 3.70 -1.91 -19.71
CA ARG A 155 4.07 -3.09 -20.52
C ARG A 155 4.46 -4.30 -19.67
N ARG A 156 4.63 -4.10 -18.37
CA ARG A 156 4.95 -5.13 -17.38
C ARG A 156 4.02 -4.99 -16.18
N TRP A 157 2.80 -5.49 -16.31
CA TRP A 157 2.08 -5.92 -15.11
C TRP A 157 2.81 -7.15 -14.56
N GLY A 158 3.21 -7.09 -13.28
CA GLY A 158 4.12 -8.06 -12.63
C GLY A 158 3.68 -9.53 -12.64
N TRP A 159 2.47 -9.83 -13.13
CA TRP A 159 1.97 -11.20 -13.34
C TRP A 159 2.77 -12.00 -14.38
N GLN A 160 3.35 -11.35 -15.40
CA GLN A 160 4.13 -12.07 -16.42
C GLN A 160 5.39 -12.71 -15.81
N HIS A 161 6.11 -11.94 -14.99
CA HIS A 161 7.34 -12.40 -14.33
C HIS A 161 7.11 -13.39 -13.18
N TRP A 162 5.94 -13.35 -12.52
CA TRP A 162 5.59 -14.38 -11.54
C TRP A 162 5.36 -15.74 -12.21
N ARG A 163 4.71 -15.76 -13.38
CA ARG A 163 4.47 -16.98 -14.17
C ARG A 163 5.77 -17.59 -14.73
N ASP A 164 6.75 -16.77 -15.07
CA ASP A 164 8.04 -17.27 -15.60
C ASP A 164 8.96 -17.87 -14.52
N ARG A 165 8.58 -17.79 -13.22
CA ARG A 165 9.38 -18.27 -12.08
C ARG A 165 8.74 -19.42 -11.30
N ASN A 166 7.59 -19.92 -11.74
CA ASN A 166 6.79 -20.95 -11.06
C ASN A 166 6.32 -22.00 -12.07
#